data_AF-A0A7S2IQ85-F1
#
_entry.id   AF-A0A7S2IQ85-F1
#
_cell.length_a   1.000
_cell.length_b   1.000
_cell.length_c   1.000
_cell.angle_alpha   90.00
_cell.angle_beta   90.00
_cell.angle_gamma   90.00
#
_symmetry.space_group_name_H-M   'P 1'
#
loop_
_entity.id
_entity.type
_entity.pdbx_description
1 polymer ?
#
loop_
_entity_poly.entity_id
_entity_poly.type
_entity_poly.pdbx_seq_one_letter_code
_entity_poly.pdbx_strand_id
1 'polypeptide(L)'
;ARKAVDVVLLCIALCVPLVIFGFLKLFEGRGAPQASEEGAAISRLGSTYDMKTGPKNVSLTPLQPKAKAEDAPREADEGTVLQNALAGFSTAMAALPDAISFSFITGVSPLNGIWAGCIMGISAGLVGGRPGMISSASAATAVVLAHVSLDPHLGMGPMALCVFIVGILQIIAAWLRLSRFITLIPHPVMLGFVNGLAIVMIRAQLRQYHYHGDGPWVERDMIISMTITGLFAMASAWLWARVPYAGKVFPAPLASLVFTAVFSIVLRDVLPRRTLRDVAGAQTFRGGISTMPSWDFPPAGVDWNDHAMWGKVISTAVRFAIVGLLESLMTQALIDQITGTSGSMRRECFGQGVANIVAALYGTQGGGAVAVPSF
;
A
#
# COMPACT_ATOMS: atom_id res chain seq x y z
N ALA A 1 -0.03 36.99 1.68
CA ALA A 1 1.31 36.93 2.30
C ALA A 1 1.35 35.98 3.51
N ARG A 2 0.70 36.27 4.64
CA ARG A 2 0.81 35.43 5.87
C ARG A 2 0.37 33.97 5.73
N LYS A 3 -0.75 33.69 5.05
CA LYS A 3 -1.20 32.31 4.76
C LYS A 3 -0.20 31.52 3.90
N ALA A 4 0.50 32.16 2.97
CA ALA A 4 1.52 31.50 2.16
C ALA A 4 2.77 31.16 2.99
N VAL A 5 3.13 32.02 3.94
CA VAL A 5 4.23 31.76 4.89
C VAL A 5 3.90 30.58 5.80
N ASP A 6 2.66 30.48 6.30
CA ASP A 6 2.23 29.35 7.13
C ASP A 6 2.25 28.01 6.36
N VAL A 7 1.84 28.01 5.09
CA VAL A 7 1.91 26.82 4.21
C VAL A 7 3.35 26.43 3.93
N VAL A 8 4.23 27.40 3.66
CA VAL A 8 5.65 27.14 3.46
C VAL A 8 6.29 26.61 4.76
N LEU A 9 5.92 27.15 5.92
CA LEU A 9 6.39 26.65 7.22
C LEU A 9 5.89 25.24 7.50
N LEU A 10 4.63 24.92 7.17
CA LEU A 10 4.07 23.58 7.31
C LEU A 10 4.78 22.59 6.39
N CYS A 11 5.00 22.96 5.12
CA CYS A 11 5.75 22.15 4.16
C CYS A 11 7.18 21.93 4.65
N ILE A 12 7.86 22.97 5.15
CA ILE A 12 9.19 22.85 5.74
C ILE A 12 9.14 21.94 6.97
N ALA A 13 8.19 22.14 7.88
CA ALA A 13 8.05 21.35 9.11
C ALA A 13 7.69 19.88 8.83
N LEU A 14 6.97 19.56 7.76
CA LEU A 14 6.68 18.20 7.31
C LEU A 14 7.86 17.57 6.56
N CYS A 15 8.66 18.39 5.86
CA CYS A 15 9.89 17.95 5.19
C CYS A 15 11.07 17.78 6.16
N VAL A 16 11.13 18.52 7.27
CA VAL A 16 12.20 18.45 8.28
C VAL A 16 12.37 17.02 8.83
N PRO A 17 11.31 16.30 9.23
CA PRO A 17 11.39 14.89 9.60
C PRO A 17 11.91 14.00 8.48
N LEU A 18 11.51 14.22 7.22
CA LEU A 18 11.98 13.44 6.08
C LEU A 18 13.49 13.67 5.81
N VAL A 19 13.95 14.91 5.96
CA VAL A 19 15.37 15.27 5.85
C VAL A 19 16.17 14.69 7.02
N ILE A 20 15.67 14.80 8.25
CA ILE A 20 16.27 14.21 9.44
C ILE A 20 16.34 12.69 9.30
N PHE A 21 15.26 12.03 8.89
CA PHE A 21 15.20 10.58 8.70
C PHE A 21 16.12 10.12 7.56
N GLY A 22 16.18 10.87 6.46
CA GLY A 22 17.13 10.63 5.37
C GLY A 22 18.58 10.75 5.84
N PHE A 23 18.89 11.78 6.63
CA PHE A 23 20.21 11.95 7.24
C PHE A 23 20.55 10.82 8.22
N LEU A 24 19.62 10.42 9.08
CA LEU A 24 19.82 9.34 10.06
C LEU A 24 20.04 7.99 9.37
N LYS A 25 19.32 7.71 8.27
CA LYS A 25 19.50 6.49 7.46
C LYS A 25 20.86 6.49 6.74
N LEU A 26 21.34 7.65 6.31
CA LEU A 26 22.70 7.86 5.77
C LEU A 26 23.80 7.56 6.81
N PHE A 27 23.52 7.75 8.11
CA PHE A 27 24.43 7.41 9.20
C PHE A 27 24.36 5.92 9.60
N GLU A 28 23.18 5.29 9.55
CA GLU A 28 23.04 3.83 9.75
C GLU A 28 23.81 3.05 8.68
N GLY A 29 23.81 3.51 7.42
CA GLY A 29 24.62 2.91 6.35
C GLY A 29 26.14 3.03 6.52
N ARG A 30 26.61 3.81 7.50
CA ARG A 30 28.04 3.99 7.81
C ARG A 30 28.53 3.15 9.00
N GLY A 31 27.63 2.52 9.76
CA GLY A 31 27.95 1.78 10.99
C GLY A 31 27.85 0.26 10.90
N ALA A 32 27.33 -0.30 9.80
CA ALA A 32 27.27 -1.75 9.62
C ALA A 32 28.63 -2.29 9.15
N PRO A 33 29.21 -3.34 9.78
CA PRO A 33 30.34 -4.05 9.20
C PRO A 33 29.91 -4.56 7.81
N GLN A 34 30.74 -4.26 6.81
CA GLN A 34 30.53 -4.64 5.41
C GLN A 34 30.15 -6.12 5.33
N ALA A 35 28.91 -6.40 4.91
CA ALA A 35 28.55 -7.67 4.32
C ALA A 35 29.38 -7.84 3.04
N SER A 36 30.54 -8.47 3.18
CA SER A 36 31.42 -8.86 2.10
C SER A 36 30.78 -10.02 1.34
N GLU A 37 29.81 -9.72 0.46
CA GLU A 37 29.43 -10.58 -0.68
C GLU A 37 28.49 -9.84 -1.64
N GLU A 38 27.57 -9.01 -1.15
CA GLU A 38 26.65 -8.23 -2.00
C GLU A 38 27.33 -7.06 -2.73
N GLY A 39 28.26 -6.36 -2.07
CA GLY A 39 29.02 -5.27 -2.70
C GLY A 39 29.94 -5.73 -3.83
N ALA A 40 30.47 -6.96 -3.73
CA ALA A 40 31.29 -7.57 -4.78
C ALA A 40 30.44 -8.05 -5.96
N ALA A 41 29.19 -8.44 -5.74
CA ALA A 41 28.24 -8.75 -6.81
C ALA A 41 27.85 -7.47 -7.59
N ILE A 42 27.61 -6.36 -6.88
CA ILE A 42 27.25 -5.07 -7.50
C ILE A 42 28.44 -4.46 -8.28
N SER A 43 29.68 -4.61 -7.80
CA SER A 43 30.85 -4.14 -8.58
C SER A 43 31.13 -5.00 -9.82
N ARG A 44 30.75 -6.28 -9.80
CA ARG A 44 30.83 -7.16 -10.98
C ARG A 44 29.75 -6.87 -12.02
N LEU A 45 28.55 -6.44 -11.60
CA LEU A 45 27.47 -6.00 -12.48
C LEU A 45 27.74 -4.64 -13.16
N GLY A 46 28.63 -3.81 -12.61
CA GLY A 46 29.06 -2.56 -13.23
C GLY A 46 30.20 -2.68 -14.26
N SER A 47 30.84 -3.85 -14.36
CA SER A 47 32.03 -4.06 -15.21
C SER A 47 31.74 -4.74 -16.55
N THR A 48 30.48 -5.04 -16.88
CA THR A 48 30.11 -5.71 -18.13
C THR A 48 30.21 -4.84 -19.38
N TYR A 49 30.58 -3.56 -19.24
CA TYR A 49 30.90 -2.65 -20.34
C TYR A 49 32.23 -1.91 -20.10
N ASP A 50 33.32 -2.66 -19.94
CA ASP A 50 34.65 -2.07 -20.13
C ASP A 50 34.96 -1.99 -21.63
N MET A 51 34.76 -0.81 -22.22
CA MET A 51 35.01 -0.51 -23.64
C MET A 51 36.51 -0.41 -24.00
N LYS A 52 37.45 -0.79 -23.11
CA LYS A 52 38.89 -0.55 -23.32
C LYS A 52 39.71 -1.76 -23.78
N THR A 53 39.13 -2.93 -24.01
CA THR A 53 39.89 -4.08 -24.51
C THR A 53 39.32 -4.63 -25.81
N GLY A 54 40.10 -4.51 -26.90
CA GLY A 54 39.82 -5.10 -28.20
C GLY A 54 39.65 -6.63 -28.18
N PRO A 55 39.24 -7.23 -29.31
CA PRO A 55 38.53 -8.50 -29.33
C PRO A 55 39.44 -9.65 -28.94
N LYS A 56 39.34 -10.12 -27.70
CA LYS A 56 39.82 -11.46 -27.34
C LYS A 56 38.71 -12.44 -27.64
N ASN A 57 38.96 -13.30 -28.64
CA ASN A 57 38.18 -14.47 -29.04
C ASN A 57 37.19 -14.95 -27.97
N VAL A 58 35.95 -14.49 -28.07
CA VAL A 58 34.84 -15.05 -27.30
C VAL A 58 34.51 -16.37 -27.95
N SER A 59 34.97 -17.48 -27.35
CA SER A 59 34.49 -18.80 -27.72
C SER A 59 32.99 -18.82 -27.48
N LEU A 60 32.22 -18.93 -28.57
CA LEU A 60 30.77 -19.15 -28.56
C LEU A 60 30.46 -20.57 -28.08
N THR A 61 30.88 -20.91 -26.87
CA THR A 61 30.32 -22.05 -26.17
C THR A 61 28.90 -21.62 -25.80
N PRO A 62 27.86 -22.34 -26.23
CA PRO A 62 26.50 -22.07 -25.79
C PRO A 62 26.51 -21.98 -24.27
N LEU A 63 25.83 -20.98 -23.71
CA LEU A 63 25.59 -20.91 -22.26
C LEU A 63 24.90 -22.22 -21.85
N GLN A 64 25.69 -23.18 -21.40
CA GLN A 64 25.15 -24.35 -20.75
C GLN A 64 24.46 -23.82 -19.50
N PRO A 65 23.16 -24.12 -19.30
CA PRO A 65 22.50 -23.75 -18.07
C PRO A 65 23.26 -24.48 -16.98
N LYS A 66 23.99 -23.75 -16.13
CA LYS A 66 24.36 -24.27 -14.81
C LYS A 66 23.08 -24.32 -13.95
N ALA A 67 22.13 -25.13 -14.37
CA ALA A 67 21.23 -25.81 -13.47
C ALA A 67 22.02 -27.02 -12.98
N LYS A 68 22.82 -26.82 -11.92
CA LYS A 68 23.16 -27.96 -11.08
C LYS A 68 21.83 -28.50 -10.58
N ALA A 69 21.61 -29.79 -10.78
CA ALA A 69 20.41 -30.54 -10.39
C ALA A 69 20.23 -30.68 -8.86
N GLU A 70 20.66 -29.68 -8.07
CA GLU A 70 20.56 -29.65 -6.60
C GLU A 70 19.47 -28.68 -6.10
N ASP A 71 18.96 -27.75 -6.92
CA ASP A 71 17.89 -26.81 -6.52
C ASP A 71 16.52 -27.31 -7.00
N ALA A 72 16.05 -28.44 -6.48
CA ALA A 72 14.62 -28.70 -6.47
C ALA A 72 13.94 -27.57 -5.66
N PRO A 73 12.79 -27.02 -6.08
CA PRO A 73 12.07 -26.05 -5.26
C PRO A 73 11.85 -26.70 -3.89
N ARG A 74 12.48 -26.13 -2.85
CA ARG A 74 12.24 -26.58 -1.48
C ARG A 74 10.74 -26.49 -1.24
N GLU A 75 10.12 -27.59 -0.81
CA GLU A 75 8.75 -27.52 -0.29
C GLU A 75 8.76 -26.43 0.79
N ALA A 76 7.90 -25.42 0.62
CA ALA A 76 7.81 -24.33 1.58
C ALA A 76 7.44 -24.96 2.93
N ASP A 77 8.24 -24.71 3.98
CA ASP A 77 7.85 -25.07 5.33
C ASP A 77 6.57 -24.27 5.65
N GLU A 78 5.42 -24.95 5.63
CA GLU A 78 4.11 -24.32 5.76
C GLU A 78 3.89 -23.72 7.16
N GLY A 79 4.81 -23.99 8.10
CA GLY A 79 4.71 -23.55 9.48
C GLY A 79 3.54 -24.21 10.22
N THR A 80 3.50 -24.01 11.53
CA THR A 80 2.36 -24.49 12.34
C THR A 80 1.15 -23.58 12.15
N VAL A 81 -0.06 -24.13 12.34
CA VAL A 81 -1.32 -23.35 12.33
C VAL A 81 -1.25 -22.14 13.26
N LEU A 82 -0.63 -22.31 14.43
CA LEU A 82 -0.45 -21.22 15.40
C LEU A 82 0.48 -20.13 14.86
N GLN A 83 1.60 -20.48 14.23
CA GLN A 83 2.51 -19.50 13.62
C GLN A 83 1.81 -18.71 12.51
N ASN A 84 1.06 -19.38 11.63
CA ASN A 84 0.31 -18.72 10.55
C ASN A 84 -0.81 -17.82 11.11
N ALA A 85 -1.52 -18.26 12.14
CA ALA A 85 -2.54 -17.46 12.81
C ALA A 85 -1.95 -16.21 13.49
N LEU A 86 -0.82 -16.36 14.20
CA LEU A 86 -0.13 -15.25 14.85
C LEU A 86 0.46 -14.27 13.84
N ALA A 87 1.06 -14.76 12.75
CA ALA A 87 1.56 -13.95 11.66
C ALA A 87 0.41 -13.15 11.01
N GLY A 88 -0.67 -13.82 10.63
CA GLY A 88 -1.86 -13.18 10.07
C GLY A 88 -2.48 -12.14 11.00
N PHE A 89 -2.57 -12.42 12.30
CA PHE A 89 -3.05 -11.46 13.29
C PHE A 89 -2.14 -10.22 13.38
N SER A 90 -0.82 -10.42 13.47
CA SER A 90 0.15 -9.32 13.52
C SER A 90 0.07 -8.44 12.28
N THR A 91 0.01 -9.06 11.10
CA THR A 91 -0.16 -8.37 9.82
C THR A 91 -1.47 -7.60 9.75
N ALA A 92 -2.60 -8.22 10.15
CA ALA A 92 -3.90 -7.56 10.12
C ALA A 92 -3.93 -6.31 11.03
N MET A 93 -3.29 -6.39 12.20
CA MET A 93 -3.13 -5.24 13.08
C MET A 93 -2.26 -4.17 12.42
N ALA A 94 -1.14 -4.53 11.80
CA ALA A 94 -0.28 -3.58 11.11
C ALA A 94 -0.97 -2.87 9.94
N ALA A 95 -1.85 -3.57 9.21
CA ALA A 95 -2.56 -3.03 8.05
C ALA A 95 -3.78 -2.15 8.39
N LEU A 96 -4.25 -2.16 9.65
CA LEU A 96 -5.47 -1.45 10.06
C LEU A 96 -5.35 0.09 9.89
N PRO A 97 -4.27 0.76 10.34
CA PRO A 97 -4.10 2.19 10.12
C PRO A 97 -3.99 2.57 8.64
N ASP A 98 -3.39 1.70 7.84
CA ASP A 98 -3.22 1.89 6.39
C ASP A 98 -4.56 1.86 5.68
N ALA A 99 -5.41 0.87 5.98
CA ALA A 99 -6.76 0.75 5.41
C ALA A 99 -7.65 1.97 5.72
N ILE A 100 -7.56 2.50 6.94
CA ILE A 100 -8.23 3.75 7.33
C ILE A 100 -7.68 4.93 6.51
N SER A 101 -6.36 5.03 6.39
CA SER A 101 -5.70 6.11 5.67
C SER A 101 -6.03 6.12 4.18
N PHE A 102 -6.07 4.96 3.53
CA PHE A 102 -6.39 4.86 2.10
C PHE A 102 -7.85 5.17 1.79
N SER A 103 -8.77 4.94 2.74
CA SER A 103 -10.18 5.35 2.60
C SER A 103 -10.32 6.88 2.47
N PHE A 104 -9.44 7.65 3.13
CA PHE A 104 -9.43 9.11 2.98
C PHE A 104 -8.89 9.56 1.63
N ILE A 105 -8.08 8.74 0.95
CA ILE A 105 -7.61 9.03 -0.42
C ILE A 105 -8.77 8.93 -1.41
N THR A 106 -9.60 7.90 -1.26
CA THR A 106 -10.80 7.68 -2.09
C THR A 106 -12.00 8.51 -1.64
N GLY A 107 -11.95 9.16 -0.48
CA GLY A 107 -13.04 9.96 0.07
C GLY A 107 -14.22 9.14 0.60
N VAL A 108 -14.00 7.84 0.82
CA VAL A 108 -15.00 6.95 1.43
C VAL A 108 -14.83 6.90 2.95
N SER A 109 -15.84 6.35 3.62
CA SER A 109 -15.76 6.09 5.06
C SER A 109 -14.56 5.19 5.40
N PRO A 110 -13.78 5.47 6.46
CA PRO A 110 -12.74 4.57 6.96
C PRO A 110 -13.16 3.12 7.14
N LEU A 111 -14.43 2.91 7.48
CA LEU A 111 -14.99 1.58 7.65
C LEU A 111 -15.01 0.79 6.33
N ASN A 112 -15.21 1.47 5.20
CA ASN A 112 -15.18 0.86 3.88
C ASN A 112 -13.81 0.24 3.59
N GLY A 113 -12.70 0.92 3.92
CA GLY A 113 -11.37 0.37 3.73
C GLY A 113 -11.01 -0.79 4.65
N ILE A 114 -11.47 -0.75 5.91
CA ILE A 114 -11.29 -1.89 6.83
C ILE A 114 -11.99 -3.14 6.26
N TRP A 115 -13.25 -3.01 5.83
CA TRP A 115 -13.98 -4.13 5.22
C TRP A 115 -13.41 -4.56 3.89
N ALA A 116 -12.93 -3.62 3.06
CA ALA A 116 -12.19 -3.95 1.84
C ALA A 116 -10.98 -4.84 2.16
N GLY A 117 -10.19 -4.47 3.17
CA GLY A 117 -9.05 -5.26 3.64
C GLY A 117 -9.44 -6.67 4.09
N CYS A 118 -10.49 -6.80 4.92
CA CYS A 118 -11.00 -8.09 5.37
C CYS A 118 -11.47 -8.98 4.20
N ILE A 119 -12.30 -8.43 3.30
CA ILE A 119 -12.86 -9.18 2.16
C ILE A 119 -11.75 -9.59 1.19
N MET A 120 -10.83 -8.67 0.89
CA MET A 120 -9.68 -8.94 0.03
C MET A 120 -8.78 -10.03 0.64
N GLY A 121 -8.45 -9.92 1.92
CA GLY A 121 -7.58 -10.88 2.60
C GLY A 121 -8.18 -12.29 2.65
N ILE A 122 -9.46 -12.41 3.00
CA ILE A 122 -10.17 -13.70 3.02
C ILE A 122 -10.26 -14.29 1.61
N SER A 123 -10.74 -13.50 0.65
CA SER A 123 -10.99 -13.99 -0.71
C SER A 123 -9.69 -14.37 -1.41
N ALA A 124 -8.71 -13.46 -1.44
CA ALA A 124 -7.42 -13.72 -2.08
C ALA A 124 -6.62 -14.80 -1.32
N GLY A 125 -6.73 -14.89 0.00
CA GLY A 125 -6.10 -15.96 0.77
C GLY A 125 -6.62 -17.36 0.42
N LEU A 126 -7.90 -17.48 0.04
CA LEU A 126 -8.51 -18.76 -0.36
C LEU A 126 -8.19 -19.18 -1.80
N VAL A 127 -8.19 -18.22 -2.74
CA VAL A 127 -8.05 -18.52 -4.18
C VAL A 127 -6.71 -18.13 -4.80
N GLY A 128 -5.89 -17.37 -4.07
CA GLY A 128 -4.60 -16.83 -4.50
C GLY A 128 -3.56 -17.88 -4.88
N GLY A 129 -2.50 -17.41 -5.52
CA GLY A 129 -1.46 -18.22 -6.13
C GLY A 129 -0.16 -18.29 -5.33
N ARG A 130 -0.03 -17.45 -4.29
CA ARG A 130 1.19 -17.34 -3.49
C ARG A 130 0.92 -17.39 -1.98
N PRO A 131 1.28 -18.50 -1.30
CA PRO A 131 1.29 -18.56 0.16
C PRO A 131 2.21 -17.49 0.76
N GLY A 132 1.75 -16.85 1.85
CA GLY A 132 2.45 -15.74 2.50
C GLY A 132 2.18 -14.36 1.88
N MET A 133 1.44 -14.29 0.75
CA MET A 133 1.03 -13.00 0.19
C MET A 133 -0.19 -12.45 0.91
N ILE A 134 -0.15 -11.16 1.22
CA ILE A 134 -1.23 -10.44 1.90
C ILE A 134 -1.92 -9.54 0.88
N SER A 135 -3.25 -9.59 0.87
CA SER A 135 -4.08 -8.75 0.01
C SER A 135 -5.00 -7.90 0.86
N SER A 136 -5.03 -6.60 0.61
CA SER A 136 -5.81 -5.63 1.37
C SER A 136 -6.05 -4.38 0.54
N ALA A 137 -6.71 -3.38 1.11
CA ALA A 137 -6.74 -2.05 0.52
C ALA A 137 -5.30 -1.54 0.30
N SER A 138 -4.99 -1.11 -0.93
CA SER A 138 -3.68 -0.57 -1.30
C SER A 138 -3.78 0.92 -1.60
N ALA A 139 -2.72 1.66 -1.31
CA ALA A 139 -2.63 3.07 -1.64
C ALA A 139 -2.64 3.32 -3.15
N ALA A 140 -1.95 2.47 -3.91
CA ALA A 140 -1.86 2.58 -5.35
C ALA A 140 -3.24 2.47 -6.00
N THR A 141 -4.02 1.48 -5.56
CA THR A 141 -5.39 1.29 -6.01
C THR A 141 -6.30 2.42 -5.55
N ALA A 142 -6.13 2.91 -4.31
CA ALA A 142 -6.89 4.03 -3.77
C ALA A 142 -6.67 5.33 -4.56
N VAL A 143 -5.43 5.63 -4.96
CA VAL A 143 -5.10 6.82 -5.77
C VAL A 143 -5.75 6.76 -7.15
N VAL A 144 -5.76 5.59 -7.78
CA VAL A 144 -6.41 5.43 -9.08
C VAL A 144 -7.93 5.55 -8.93
N LEU A 145 -8.49 4.92 -7.91
CA LEU A 145 -9.93 4.91 -7.65
C LEU A 145 -10.47 6.28 -7.24
N ALA A 146 -9.64 7.11 -6.59
CA ALA A 146 -9.96 8.50 -6.25
C ALA A 146 -10.39 9.35 -7.46
N HIS A 147 -10.00 8.97 -8.68
CA HIS A 147 -10.42 9.64 -9.91
C HIS A 147 -11.93 9.49 -10.19
N VAL A 148 -12.53 8.38 -9.74
CA VAL A 148 -13.97 8.12 -9.86
C VAL A 148 -14.69 8.50 -8.58
N SER A 149 -14.16 8.16 -7.42
CA SER A 149 -14.87 8.31 -6.14
C SER A 149 -14.91 9.75 -5.61
N LEU A 150 -13.97 10.61 -6.00
CA LEU A 150 -13.96 12.03 -5.62
C LEU A 150 -14.61 12.94 -6.67
N ASP A 151 -15.11 12.39 -7.77
CA ASP A 151 -15.76 13.21 -8.79
C ASP A 151 -17.12 13.70 -8.26
N PRO A 152 -17.38 15.02 -8.20
CA PRO A 152 -18.63 15.56 -7.64
C PRO A 152 -19.89 15.07 -8.35
N HIS A 153 -19.76 14.61 -9.60
CA HIS A 153 -20.86 14.10 -10.41
C HIS A 153 -21.06 12.59 -10.28
N LEU A 154 -20.08 11.86 -9.73
CA LEU A 154 -20.11 10.41 -9.57
C LEU A 154 -20.14 10.05 -8.08
N GLY A 155 -21.17 9.32 -7.65
CA GLY A 155 -21.27 8.86 -6.27
C GLY A 155 -20.36 7.67 -5.95
N MET A 156 -20.59 7.06 -4.79
CA MET A 156 -19.90 5.82 -4.39
C MET A 156 -20.33 4.58 -5.21
N GLY A 157 -21.52 4.59 -5.82
CA GLY A 157 -21.98 3.48 -6.66
C GLY A 157 -21.08 3.19 -7.86
N PRO A 158 -20.76 4.20 -8.69
CA PRO A 158 -19.80 4.07 -9.79
C PRO A 158 -18.42 3.57 -9.35
N MET A 159 -17.98 3.88 -8.13
CA MET A 159 -16.74 3.35 -7.56
C MET A 159 -16.82 1.83 -7.38
N ALA A 160 -17.88 1.30 -6.76
CA ALA A 160 -18.07 -0.14 -6.59
C ALA A 160 -18.17 -0.85 -7.95
N LEU A 161 -18.88 -0.25 -8.92
CA LEU A 161 -18.94 -0.75 -10.30
C LEU A 161 -17.54 -0.80 -10.96
N CYS A 162 -16.72 0.22 -10.74
CA CYS A 162 -15.34 0.25 -11.23
C CYS A 162 -14.53 -0.93 -10.65
N VAL A 163 -14.61 -1.18 -9.34
CA VAL A 163 -13.91 -2.30 -8.69
C VAL A 163 -14.42 -3.66 -9.19
N PHE A 164 -15.72 -3.78 -9.47
CA PHE A 164 -16.27 -5.00 -10.08
C PHE A 164 -15.65 -5.27 -11.45
N ILE A 165 -15.56 -4.24 -12.31
CA ILE A 165 -14.94 -4.34 -13.64
C ILE A 165 -13.45 -4.63 -13.53
N VAL A 166 -12.74 -4.05 -12.56
CA VAL A 166 -11.33 -4.39 -12.27
C VAL A 166 -11.18 -5.88 -12.04
N GLY A 167 -12.04 -6.47 -11.22
CA GLY A 167 -11.95 -7.89 -10.91
C GLY A 167 -12.18 -8.77 -12.14
N ILE A 168 -13.14 -8.40 -13.00
CA ILE A 168 -13.35 -9.04 -14.31
C ILE A 168 -12.10 -8.94 -15.18
N LEU A 169 -11.53 -7.74 -15.31
CA LEU A 169 -10.32 -7.51 -16.11
C LEU A 169 -9.12 -8.31 -15.60
N GLN A 170 -8.96 -8.45 -14.29
CA GLN A 170 -7.91 -9.26 -13.67
C GLN A 170 -8.10 -10.76 -13.92
N ILE A 171 -9.34 -11.27 -13.87
CA ILE A 171 -9.65 -12.65 -14.24
C ILE A 171 -9.38 -12.90 -15.73
N ILE A 172 -9.78 -11.97 -16.61
CA ILE A 172 -9.47 -12.05 -18.04
C ILE A 172 -7.96 -12.05 -18.26
N ALA A 173 -7.22 -11.19 -17.55
CA ALA A 173 -5.77 -11.14 -17.62
C ALA A 173 -5.10 -12.45 -17.17
N ALA A 174 -5.64 -13.09 -16.12
CA ALA A 174 -5.21 -14.41 -15.69
C ALA A 174 -5.47 -15.47 -16.77
N TRP A 175 -6.67 -15.47 -17.35
CA TRP A 175 -7.07 -16.43 -18.38
C TRP A 175 -6.23 -16.32 -19.66
N LEU A 176 -6.00 -15.08 -20.13
CA LEU A 176 -5.13 -14.77 -21.27
C LEU A 176 -3.63 -14.94 -20.96
N ARG A 177 -3.27 -15.29 -19.73
CA ARG A 177 -1.88 -15.44 -19.27
C ARG A 177 -1.06 -14.15 -19.45
N LEU A 178 -1.75 -13.00 -19.40
CA LEU A 178 -1.14 -11.68 -19.55
C LEU A 178 -0.17 -11.36 -18.42
N SER A 179 -0.27 -12.11 -17.32
CA SER A 179 0.63 -12.14 -16.18
C SER A 179 2.11 -12.17 -16.60
N ARG A 180 2.46 -12.93 -17.65
CA ARG A 180 3.85 -13.04 -18.15
C ARG A 180 4.40 -11.76 -18.79
N PHE A 181 3.56 -10.87 -19.31
CA PHE A 181 4.05 -9.64 -19.96
C PHE A 181 4.40 -8.56 -18.97
N ILE A 182 3.94 -8.67 -17.73
CA ILE A 182 4.16 -7.67 -16.71
C ILE A 182 5.63 -7.69 -16.23
N THR A 183 6.35 -8.81 -16.43
CA THR A 183 7.80 -8.88 -16.23
C THR A 183 8.60 -8.04 -17.25
N LEU A 184 7.96 -7.52 -18.30
CA LEU A 184 8.61 -6.66 -19.29
C LEU A 184 8.67 -5.19 -18.85
N ILE A 185 8.14 -4.86 -17.67
CA ILE A 185 8.06 -3.47 -17.22
C ILE A 185 9.41 -3.02 -16.72
N PRO A 186 9.99 -1.97 -17.32
CA PRO A 186 11.31 -1.49 -16.92
C PRO A 186 11.33 -1.03 -15.47
N HIS A 187 12.40 -1.36 -14.75
CA HIS A 187 12.64 -0.88 -13.38
C HIS A 187 12.49 0.64 -13.20
N PRO A 188 12.91 1.51 -14.16
CA PRO A 188 12.66 2.95 -14.06
C PRO A 188 11.18 3.35 -13.96
N VAL A 189 10.28 2.61 -14.62
CA VAL A 189 8.83 2.86 -14.56
C VAL A 189 8.30 2.57 -13.16
N MET A 190 8.75 1.47 -12.56
CA MET A 190 8.38 1.10 -11.18
C MET A 190 8.86 2.14 -10.17
N LEU A 191 10.11 2.61 -10.29
CA LEU A 191 10.63 3.69 -9.44
C LEU A 191 9.84 4.98 -9.60
N GLY A 192 9.51 5.38 -10.84
CA GLY A 192 8.69 6.56 -11.12
C GLY A 192 7.29 6.44 -10.50
N PHE A 193 6.66 5.26 -10.62
CA PHE A 193 5.35 4.97 -10.05
C PHE A 193 5.34 5.08 -8.52
N VAL A 194 6.27 4.41 -7.83
CA VAL A 194 6.36 4.43 -6.36
C VAL A 194 6.68 5.85 -5.85
N ASN A 195 7.56 6.59 -6.51
CA ASN A 195 7.83 7.99 -6.17
C ASN A 195 6.60 8.88 -6.37
N GLY A 196 5.87 8.69 -7.47
CA GLY A 196 4.61 9.38 -7.72
C GLY A 196 3.55 9.09 -6.65
N LEU A 197 3.43 7.81 -6.27
CA LEU A 197 2.54 7.38 -5.19
C LEU A 197 2.90 8.07 -3.86
N ALA A 198 4.18 8.13 -3.51
CA ALA A 198 4.64 8.82 -2.30
C ALA A 198 4.25 10.32 -2.30
N ILE A 199 4.41 11.01 -3.44
CA ILE A 199 4.00 12.42 -3.57
C ILE A 199 2.48 12.57 -3.39
N VAL A 200 1.68 11.68 -3.98
CA VAL A 200 0.23 11.71 -3.85
C VAL A 200 -0.21 11.44 -2.41
N MET A 201 0.43 10.48 -1.72
CA MET A 201 0.17 10.22 -0.30
C MET A 201 0.46 11.46 0.55
N ILE A 202 1.61 12.12 0.35
CA ILE A 202 1.96 13.36 1.07
C ILE A 202 0.90 14.43 0.83
N ARG A 203 0.48 14.62 -0.44
CA ARG A 203 -0.57 15.58 -0.79
C ARG A 203 -1.91 15.22 -0.14
N ALA A 204 -2.27 13.94 -0.05
CA ALA A 204 -3.49 13.50 0.60
C ALA A 204 -3.49 13.82 2.11
N GLN A 205 -2.34 13.71 2.78
CA GLN A 205 -2.22 14.10 4.19
C GLN A 205 -2.42 15.62 4.38
N LEU A 206 -1.97 16.45 3.44
CA LEU A 206 -2.20 17.90 3.52
C LEU A 206 -3.69 18.27 3.51
N ARG A 207 -4.55 17.49 2.85
CA ARG A 207 -6.02 17.72 2.86
C ARG A 207 -6.63 17.59 4.26
N GLN A 208 -5.99 16.87 5.19
CA GLN A 208 -6.46 16.77 6.58
C GLN A 208 -6.33 18.10 7.34
N TYR A 209 -5.47 19.02 6.88
CA TYR A 209 -5.33 20.37 7.44
C TYR A 209 -6.38 21.35 6.90
N HIS A 210 -7.30 20.88 6.07
CA HIS A 210 -8.45 21.64 5.59
C HIS A 210 -9.76 21.13 6.24
N TYR A 211 -10.73 22.02 6.37
CA TYR A 211 -12.10 21.63 6.64
C TYR A 211 -12.68 20.96 5.39
N HIS A 212 -13.36 19.81 5.54
CA HIS A 212 -13.98 19.07 4.42
C HIS A 212 -13.04 18.75 3.25
N GLY A 213 -11.74 18.52 3.52
CA GLY A 213 -10.75 18.11 2.52
C GLY A 213 -10.20 19.24 1.63
N ASP A 214 -11.08 19.99 0.96
CA ASP A 214 -10.71 21.08 0.04
C ASP A 214 -11.28 22.46 0.46
N GLY A 215 -11.89 22.53 1.65
CA GLY A 215 -12.42 23.77 2.21
C GLY A 215 -11.34 24.70 2.77
N PRO A 216 -11.70 25.69 3.61
CA PRO A 216 -10.71 26.57 4.22
C PRO A 216 -9.76 25.80 5.14
N TRP A 217 -8.54 26.33 5.28
CA TRP A 217 -7.57 25.84 6.26
C TRP A 217 -8.18 25.82 7.66
N VAL A 218 -7.81 24.81 8.44
CA VAL A 218 -8.19 24.71 9.85
C VAL A 218 -7.54 25.86 10.64
N GLU A 219 -8.10 26.19 11.80
CA GLU A 219 -7.59 27.25 12.67
C GLU A 219 -6.09 27.08 12.99
N ARG A 220 -5.38 28.19 13.18
CA ARG A 220 -3.91 28.18 13.38
C ARG A 220 -3.49 27.26 14.51
N ASP A 221 -4.15 27.38 15.66
CA ASP A 221 -3.78 26.63 16.88
C ASP A 221 -3.94 25.13 16.66
N MET A 222 -4.94 24.76 15.86
CA MET A 222 -5.21 23.40 15.45
C MET A 222 -4.19 22.86 14.44
N ILE A 223 -3.73 23.68 13.50
CA ILE A 223 -2.64 23.31 12.59
C ILE A 223 -1.37 23.01 13.41
N ILE A 224 -1.06 23.87 14.38
CA ILE A 224 0.11 23.70 15.25
C ILE A 224 -0.02 22.41 16.07
N SER A 225 -1.18 22.16 16.69
CA SER A 225 -1.40 20.96 17.48
C SER A 225 -1.37 19.67 16.66
N MET A 226 -1.97 19.66 15.46
CA MET A 226 -1.90 18.54 14.52
C MET A 226 -0.46 18.30 14.07
N THR A 227 0.31 19.36 13.82
CA THR A 227 1.74 19.25 13.47
C THR A 227 2.54 18.63 14.61
N ILE A 228 2.39 19.13 15.84
CA ILE A 228 3.08 18.59 17.04
C ILE A 228 2.71 17.12 17.25
N THR A 229 1.43 16.78 17.13
CA THR A 229 0.94 15.42 17.29
C THR A 229 1.50 14.49 16.20
N GLY A 230 1.57 14.97 14.95
CA GLY A 230 2.18 14.23 13.84
C GLY A 230 3.67 14.00 14.05
N LEU A 231 4.41 15.02 14.48
CA LEU A 231 5.84 14.90 14.82
C LEU A 231 6.06 13.91 15.97
N PHE A 232 5.22 13.95 16.99
CA PHE A 232 5.25 12.99 18.09
C PHE A 232 4.96 11.55 17.60
N ALA A 233 3.99 11.37 16.70
CA ALA A 233 3.70 10.08 16.09
C ALA A 233 4.92 9.54 15.31
N MET A 234 5.55 10.38 14.49
CA MET A 234 6.75 9.99 13.75
C MET A 234 7.92 9.64 14.67
N ALA A 235 8.15 10.45 15.71
CA ALA A 235 9.20 10.21 16.68
C ALA A 235 8.95 8.92 17.48
N SER A 236 7.72 8.69 17.95
CA SER A 236 7.36 7.47 18.69
C SER A 236 7.47 6.21 17.82
N ALA A 237 7.08 6.26 16.54
CA ALA A 237 7.27 5.16 15.60
C ALA A 237 8.76 4.82 15.42
N TRP A 238 9.59 5.85 15.21
CA TRP A 238 11.03 5.69 15.01
C TRP A 238 11.77 5.20 16.26
N LEU A 239 11.38 5.68 17.44
CA LEU A 239 11.93 5.21 18.72
C LEU A 239 11.51 3.77 19.01
N TRP A 240 10.23 3.43 18.80
CA TRP A 240 9.71 2.09 19.05
C TRP A 240 10.40 1.03 18.19
N ALA A 241 10.66 1.34 16.92
CA ALA A 241 11.37 0.45 16.02
C ALA A 241 12.81 0.11 16.50
N ARG A 242 13.40 0.91 17.38
CA ARG A 242 14.73 0.65 17.98
C ARG A 242 14.69 -0.07 19.32
N VAL A 243 13.53 -0.23 19.94
CA VAL A 243 13.45 -0.93 21.23
C VAL A 243 13.73 -2.42 20.99
N PRO A 244 14.81 -2.98 21.59
CA PRO A 244 15.15 -4.38 21.39
C PRO A 244 14.05 -5.27 21.97
N TYR A 245 13.78 -6.40 21.28
CA TYR A 245 12.75 -7.40 21.59
C TYR A 245 11.29 -6.92 21.43
N ALA A 246 10.88 -5.84 22.10
CA ALA A 246 9.50 -5.34 22.00
C ALA A 246 9.16 -4.79 20.59
N GLY A 247 10.09 -4.07 19.97
CA GLY A 247 9.92 -3.54 18.60
C GLY A 247 9.90 -4.63 17.52
N LYS A 248 10.39 -5.84 17.82
CA LYS A 248 10.36 -6.99 16.89
C LYS A 248 9.03 -7.74 16.91
N VAL A 249 8.28 -7.63 18.00
CA VAL A 249 7.01 -8.35 18.18
C VAL A 249 5.81 -7.48 17.85
N PHE A 250 5.88 -6.18 18.19
CA PHE A 250 4.75 -5.27 18.03
C PHE A 250 5.01 -4.21 16.96
N PRO A 251 4.16 -4.10 15.90
CA PRO A 251 4.37 -3.17 14.81
C PRO A 251 4.52 -1.70 15.25
N ALA A 252 5.58 -1.05 14.77
CA ALA A 252 5.87 0.35 15.08
C ALA A 252 4.73 1.33 14.75
N PRO A 253 3.98 1.19 13.63
CA PRO A 253 2.83 2.06 13.35
C PRO A 253 1.73 1.95 14.42
N LEU A 254 1.46 0.75 14.93
CA LEU A 254 0.47 0.55 15.98
C LEU A 254 0.93 1.11 17.32
N ALA A 255 2.20 0.90 17.67
CA ALA A 255 2.76 1.42 18.91
C ALA A 255 2.68 2.95 18.92
N SER A 256 3.11 3.55 17.82
CA SER A 256 3.00 4.99 17.58
C SER A 256 1.57 5.49 17.69
N LEU A 257 0.61 4.77 17.10
CA LEU A 257 -0.81 5.12 17.20
C LEU A 257 -1.30 5.14 18.66
N VAL A 258 -0.93 4.13 19.46
CA VAL A 258 -1.29 4.08 20.89
C VAL A 258 -0.62 5.22 21.67
N PHE A 259 0.69 5.42 21.51
CA PHE A 259 1.39 6.51 22.21
C PHE A 259 0.84 7.88 21.84
N THR A 260 0.57 8.10 20.56
CA THR A 260 0.02 9.36 20.05
C THR A 260 -1.39 9.58 20.58
N ALA A 261 -2.22 8.53 20.67
CA ALA A 261 -3.54 8.62 21.27
C ALA A 261 -3.45 9.00 22.76
N VAL A 262 -2.57 8.37 23.54
CA VAL A 262 -2.34 8.71 24.95
C VAL A 262 -1.83 10.15 25.08
N PHE A 263 -0.85 10.55 24.28
CA PHE A 263 -0.32 11.92 24.24
C PHE A 263 -1.44 12.94 23.96
N SER A 264 -2.28 12.69 22.96
CA SER A 264 -3.41 13.55 22.59
C SER A 264 -4.51 13.60 23.68
N ILE A 265 -4.67 12.55 24.48
CA ILE A 265 -5.61 12.54 25.62
C ILE A 265 -5.04 13.34 26.80
N VAL A 266 -3.76 13.16 27.12
CA VAL A 266 -3.10 13.84 28.25
C VAL A 266 -3.00 15.35 28.00
N LEU A 267 -2.67 15.77 26.77
CA LEU A 267 -2.53 17.19 26.43
C LEU A 267 -3.82 17.83 25.95
N ARG A 268 -4.99 17.18 26.12
CA ARG A 268 -6.27 17.66 25.58
C ARG A 268 -6.65 19.09 26.00
N ASP A 269 -6.20 19.52 27.18
CA ASP A 269 -6.53 20.83 27.75
C ASP A 269 -5.57 21.93 27.26
N VAL A 270 -4.43 21.54 26.66
CA VAL A 270 -3.38 22.45 26.17
C VAL A 270 -3.35 22.49 24.63
N LEU A 271 -3.58 21.37 23.97
CA LEU A 271 -3.53 21.21 22.52
C LEU A 271 -4.91 20.80 22.00
N PRO A 272 -5.56 21.62 21.15
CA PRO A 272 -6.82 21.21 20.51
C PRO A 272 -6.55 19.99 19.62
N ARG A 273 -7.48 19.04 19.57
CA ARG A 273 -7.30 17.76 18.86
C ARG A 273 -8.34 17.54 17.79
N ARG A 274 -7.93 16.96 16.66
CA ARG A 274 -8.84 16.47 15.61
C ARG A 274 -8.85 14.97 15.71
N THR A 275 -9.99 14.40 16.08
CA THR A 275 -10.14 12.97 16.19
C THR A 275 -10.73 12.39 14.90
N LEU A 276 -10.58 11.08 14.71
CA LEU A 276 -11.26 10.36 13.64
C LEU A 276 -12.79 10.55 13.69
N ARG A 277 -13.35 10.78 14.88
CA ARG A 277 -14.77 11.11 15.06
C ARG A 277 -15.15 12.46 14.45
N ASP A 278 -14.23 13.43 14.44
CA ASP A 278 -14.47 14.76 13.86
C ASP A 278 -14.29 14.77 12.33
N VAL A 279 -13.46 13.86 11.81
CA VAL A 279 -13.19 13.74 10.37
C VAL A 279 -14.20 12.80 9.70
N ALA A 280 -14.44 11.64 10.27
CA ALA A 280 -15.30 10.61 9.70
C ALA A 280 -16.73 10.63 10.26
N GLY A 281 -17.01 11.38 11.32
CA GLY A 281 -18.31 11.43 11.98
C GLY A 281 -18.45 10.40 13.11
N ALA A 282 -19.21 10.78 14.14
CA ALA A 282 -19.40 9.97 15.36
C ALA A 282 -20.09 8.62 15.15
N GLN A 283 -20.81 8.47 14.03
CA GLN A 283 -21.58 7.26 13.73
C GLN A 283 -20.75 6.21 12.97
N THR A 284 -19.61 6.60 12.40
CA THR A 284 -18.86 5.75 11.46
C THR A 284 -18.33 4.46 12.06
N PHE A 285 -17.99 4.47 13.34
CA PHE A 285 -17.51 3.28 14.06
C PHE A 285 -18.54 2.71 15.05
N ARG A 286 -19.79 3.21 15.03
CA ARG A 286 -20.85 2.71 15.92
C ARG A 286 -21.55 1.52 15.29
N GLY A 287 -21.51 0.37 15.98
CA GLY A 287 -22.26 -0.83 15.61
C GLY A 287 -21.44 -2.13 15.54
N GLY A 288 -20.11 -2.06 15.56
CA GLY A 288 -19.28 -3.28 15.54
C GLY A 288 -19.63 -4.18 14.34
N ILE A 289 -19.94 -5.45 14.56
CA ILE A 289 -20.34 -6.39 13.48
C ILE A 289 -21.61 -5.95 12.76
N SER A 290 -22.50 -5.17 13.40
CA SER A 290 -23.71 -4.67 12.75
C SER A 290 -23.43 -3.62 11.67
N THR A 291 -22.17 -3.18 11.52
CA THR A 291 -21.73 -2.30 10.43
C THR A 291 -21.08 -3.06 9.27
N MET A 292 -21.23 -4.39 9.23
CA MET A 292 -20.85 -5.19 8.08
C MET A 292 -21.54 -4.66 6.82
N PRO A 293 -20.81 -4.45 5.71
CA PRO A 293 -21.40 -3.95 4.49
C PRO A 293 -22.47 -4.94 4.02
N SER A 294 -23.64 -4.41 3.71
CA SER A 294 -24.69 -5.19 3.07
C SER A 294 -24.34 -5.44 1.61
N TRP A 295 -24.99 -6.44 1.02
CA TRP A 295 -24.97 -6.63 -0.42
C TRP A 295 -25.42 -5.35 -1.13
N ASP A 296 -24.59 -4.82 -2.03
CA ASP A 296 -24.79 -3.55 -2.76
C ASP A 296 -24.60 -3.76 -4.26
N PHE A 297 -25.08 -4.88 -4.81
CA PHE A 297 -25.05 -5.15 -6.24
C PHE A 297 -26.45 -5.41 -6.81
N PRO A 298 -26.90 -4.68 -7.85
CA PRO A 298 -26.21 -3.58 -8.54
C PRO A 298 -26.03 -2.34 -7.64
N PRO A 299 -24.91 -1.62 -7.74
CA PRO A 299 -24.59 -0.52 -6.82
C PRO A 299 -25.56 0.65 -6.98
N ALA A 300 -26.01 1.18 -5.84
CA ALA A 300 -26.94 2.31 -5.81
C ALA A 300 -26.31 3.59 -6.40
N GLY A 301 -27.11 4.40 -7.09
CA GLY A 301 -26.65 5.67 -7.65
C GLY A 301 -25.83 5.56 -8.94
N VAL A 302 -25.88 4.40 -9.61
CA VAL A 302 -25.34 4.22 -10.97
C VAL A 302 -26.43 4.56 -12.01
N ASP A 303 -26.15 5.52 -12.87
CA ASP A 303 -26.92 5.76 -14.08
C ASP A 303 -26.35 4.92 -15.23
N TRP A 304 -27.01 3.81 -15.55
CA TRP A 304 -26.59 2.88 -16.58
C TRP A 304 -26.53 3.48 -17.99
N ASN A 305 -27.22 4.62 -18.21
CA ASN A 305 -27.26 5.30 -19.51
C ASN A 305 -26.22 6.43 -19.64
N ASP A 306 -25.49 6.76 -18.56
CA ASP A 306 -24.48 7.81 -18.60
C ASP A 306 -23.18 7.32 -19.26
N HIS A 307 -22.98 7.72 -20.51
CA HIS A 307 -21.80 7.37 -21.30
C HIS A 307 -20.52 8.02 -20.76
N ALA A 308 -20.62 9.20 -20.13
CA ALA A 308 -19.47 9.89 -19.55
C ALA A 308 -18.99 9.17 -18.28
N MET A 309 -19.92 8.69 -17.45
CA MET A 309 -19.62 7.79 -16.33
C MET A 309 -18.90 6.54 -16.83
N TRP A 310 -19.46 5.83 -17.82
CA TRP A 310 -18.85 4.61 -18.36
C TRP A 310 -17.42 4.82 -18.86
N GLY A 311 -17.17 5.93 -19.57
CA GLY A 311 -15.81 6.29 -20.01
C GLY A 311 -14.82 6.43 -18.85
N LYS A 312 -15.22 7.10 -17.77
CA LYS A 312 -14.38 7.27 -16.57
C LYS A 312 -14.19 5.96 -15.81
N VAL A 313 -15.26 5.21 -15.61
CA VAL A 313 -15.25 3.90 -14.92
C VAL A 313 -14.35 2.92 -15.65
N ILE A 314 -14.51 2.74 -16.97
CA ILE A 314 -13.70 1.81 -17.76
C ILE A 314 -12.23 2.24 -17.78
N SER A 315 -11.95 3.53 -18.00
CA SER A 315 -10.56 4.02 -18.02
C SER A 315 -9.87 3.81 -16.67
N THR A 316 -10.59 4.05 -15.58
CA THR A 316 -10.09 3.87 -14.22
C THR A 316 -9.93 2.40 -13.88
N ALA A 317 -10.87 1.54 -14.28
CA ALA A 317 -10.79 0.10 -14.07
C ALA A 317 -9.60 -0.53 -14.81
N VAL A 318 -9.31 -0.10 -16.04
CA VAL A 318 -8.12 -0.56 -16.77
C VAL A 318 -6.83 -0.15 -16.05
N ARG A 319 -6.72 1.12 -15.63
CA ARG A 319 -5.56 1.61 -14.88
C ARG A 319 -5.38 0.88 -13.57
N PHE A 320 -6.46 0.68 -12.82
CA PHE A 320 -6.46 -0.04 -11.56
C PHE A 320 -6.04 -1.49 -11.80
N ALA A 321 -6.65 -2.19 -12.76
CA ALA A 321 -6.31 -3.60 -13.04
C ALA A 321 -4.82 -3.76 -13.35
N ILE A 322 -4.23 -2.88 -14.17
CA ILE A 322 -2.79 -2.88 -14.43
C ILE A 322 -2.01 -2.66 -13.14
N VAL A 323 -2.31 -1.60 -12.38
CA VAL A 323 -1.60 -1.25 -11.14
C VAL A 323 -1.70 -2.36 -10.09
N GLY A 324 -2.88 -2.94 -9.87
CA GLY A 324 -3.06 -4.03 -8.91
C GLY A 324 -2.29 -5.31 -9.31
N LEU A 325 -2.20 -5.60 -10.61
CA LEU A 325 -1.38 -6.72 -11.09
C LEU A 325 0.13 -6.43 -10.95
N LEU A 326 0.56 -5.17 -11.07
CA LEU A 326 1.95 -4.77 -10.82
C LEU A 326 2.34 -4.96 -9.37
N GLU A 327 1.51 -4.51 -8.44
CA GLU A 327 1.80 -4.64 -7.02
C GLU A 327 1.82 -6.10 -6.59
N SER A 328 0.86 -6.90 -7.07
CA SER A 328 0.84 -8.34 -6.83
C SER A 328 2.12 -9.03 -7.27
N LEU A 329 2.68 -8.61 -8.41
CA LEU A 329 3.94 -9.13 -8.89
C LEU A 329 5.17 -8.76 -8.10
N MET A 330 5.33 -7.47 -7.83
CA MET A 330 6.48 -7.00 -7.07
C MET A 330 6.50 -7.66 -5.70
N THR A 331 5.31 -7.78 -5.10
CA THR A 331 5.12 -8.46 -3.83
C THR A 331 5.44 -9.96 -3.98
N GLN A 332 4.99 -10.62 -5.05
CA GLN A 332 5.30 -12.03 -5.28
C GLN A 332 6.80 -12.26 -5.45
N ALA A 333 7.48 -11.46 -6.28
CA ALA A 333 8.91 -11.58 -6.54
C ALA A 333 9.73 -11.37 -5.26
N LEU A 334 9.32 -10.43 -4.41
CA LEU A 334 9.93 -10.22 -3.10
C LEU A 334 9.74 -11.43 -2.18
N ILE A 335 8.52 -11.97 -2.09
CA ILE A 335 8.24 -13.17 -1.27
C ILE A 335 9.02 -14.37 -1.81
N ASP A 336 9.07 -14.54 -3.13
CA ASP A 336 9.81 -15.61 -3.81
C ASP A 336 11.31 -15.52 -3.49
N GLN A 337 11.87 -14.30 -3.43
CA GLN A 337 13.26 -14.07 -3.03
C GLN A 337 13.50 -14.38 -1.54
N ILE A 338 12.59 -13.97 -0.65
CA ILE A 338 12.73 -14.18 0.80
C ILE A 338 12.61 -15.66 1.17
N THR A 339 11.69 -16.37 0.54
CA THR A 339 11.36 -17.78 0.90
C THR A 339 12.11 -18.81 0.05
N GLY A 340 12.67 -18.41 -1.09
CA GLY A 340 13.33 -19.33 -2.02
C GLY A 340 12.36 -20.26 -2.77
N THR A 341 11.04 -19.99 -2.74
CA THR A 341 10.01 -20.77 -3.43
C THR A 341 9.29 -19.92 -4.47
N SER A 342 8.70 -20.51 -5.50
CA SER A 342 7.98 -19.74 -6.55
C SER A 342 6.45 -19.84 -6.42
N GLY A 343 5.77 -18.71 -6.63
CA GLY A 343 4.31 -18.62 -6.68
C GLY A 343 3.71 -18.79 -8.08
N SER A 344 2.44 -19.20 -8.15
CA SER A 344 1.69 -19.20 -9.42
C SER A 344 1.09 -17.82 -9.69
N MET A 345 1.79 -17.04 -10.50
CA MET A 345 1.34 -15.69 -10.85
C MET A 345 -0.05 -15.67 -11.52
N ARG A 346 -0.36 -16.66 -12.37
CA ARG A 346 -1.69 -16.73 -13.00
C ARG A 346 -2.79 -16.89 -11.96
N ARG A 347 -2.57 -17.79 -11.01
CA ARG A 347 -3.53 -18.06 -9.93
C ARG A 347 -3.65 -16.85 -9.00
N GLU A 348 -2.55 -16.13 -8.81
CA GLU A 348 -2.55 -14.88 -8.06
C GLU A 348 -3.38 -13.79 -8.76
N CYS A 349 -3.16 -13.54 -10.06
CA CYS A 349 -3.98 -12.62 -10.85
C CYS A 349 -5.48 -12.97 -10.75
N PHE A 350 -5.79 -14.26 -10.85
CA PHE A 350 -7.17 -14.76 -10.73
C PHE A 350 -7.72 -14.50 -9.33
N GLY A 351 -6.93 -14.78 -8.28
CA GLY A 351 -7.31 -14.57 -6.89
C GLY A 351 -7.59 -13.11 -6.55
N GLN A 352 -6.73 -12.19 -7.02
CA GLN A 352 -6.96 -10.75 -6.93
C GLN A 352 -8.26 -10.33 -7.63
N GLY A 353 -8.51 -10.88 -8.82
CA GLY A 353 -9.72 -10.58 -9.58
C GLY A 353 -11.00 -11.02 -8.87
N VAL A 354 -11.01 -12.25 -8.34
CA VAL A 354 -12.12 -12.77 -7.53
C VAL A 354 -12.31 -11.90 -6.27
N ALA A 355 -11.22 -11.59 -5.57
CA ALA A 355 -11.27 -10.77 -4.36
C ALA A 355 -11.86 -9.38 -4.62
N ASN A 356 -11.46 -8.72 -5.71
CA ASN A 356 -12.02 -7.43 -6.10
C ASN A 356 -13.50 -7.53 -6.52
N ILE A 357 -13.92 -8.60 -7.21
CA ILE A 357 -15.35 -8.83 -7.49
C ILE A 357 -16.13 -8.93 -6.17
N VAL A 358 -15.69 -9.77 -5.23
CA VAL A 358 -16.37 -9.94 -3.94
C VAL A 358 -16.40 -8.62 -3.18
N ALA A 359 -15.29 -7.88 -3.13
CA ALA A 359 -15.22 -6.57 -2.51
C ALA A 359 -16.23 -5.58 -3.09
N ALA A 360 -16.40 -5.58 -4.42
CA ALA A 360 -17.35 -4.72 -5.10
C ALA A 360 -18.82 -5.09 -4.84
N LEU A 361 -19.13 -6.38 -4.65
CA LEU A 361 -20.50 -6.83 -4.30
C LEU A 361 -20.98 -6.28 -2.94
N TYR A 362 -20.05 -5.87 -2.09
CA TYR A 362 -20.29 -5.23 -0.79
C TYR A 362 -20.03 -3.72 -0.81
N GLY A 363 -19.88 -3.11 -1.99
CA GLY A 363 -19.68 -1.66 -2.14
C GLY A 363 -18.33 -1.15 -1.60
N THR A 364 -17.34 -2.03 -1.41
CA THR A 364 -16.04 -1.66 -0.86
C THR A 364 -15.04 -1.26 -1.95
N GLN A 365 -14.04 -0.47 -1.57
CA GLN A 365 -13.03 0.07 -2.50
C GLN A 365 -12.08 -0.99 -3.11
N GLY A 366 -12.19 -2.26 -2.71
CA GLY A 366 -11.31 -3.33 -3.18
C GLY A 366 -9.85 -3.12 -2.76
N GLY A 367 -8.93 -3.70 -3.52
CA GLY A 367 -7.51 -3.56 -3.21
C GLY A 367 -6.58 -4.34 -4.13
N GLY A 368 -5.40 -4.63 -3.59
CA GLY A 368 -4.35 -5.38 -4.26
C GLY A 368 -3.44 -6.08 -3.26
N ALA A 369 -2.37 -6.67 -3.75
CA ALA A 369 -1.35 -7.21 -2.87
C ALA A 369 -0.64 -6.07 -2.14
N VAL A 370 -0.37 -6.28 -0.85
CA VAL A 370 0.34 -5.34 -0.02
C VAL A 370 1.62 -6.01 0.45
N ALA A 371 2.75 -5.41 0.08
CA ALA A 371 4.01 -5.70 0.75
C ALA A 371 3.92 -5.09 2.15
N VAL A 372 3.67 -5.91 3.17
CA VAL A 372 3.85 -5.48 4.55
C VAL A 372 5.33 -5.68 4.88
N PRO A 373 6.12 -4.61 5.02
CA PRO A 373 7.50 -4.74 5.43
C PRO A 373 7.48 -5.06 6.93
N SER A 374 7.62 -6.32 7.26
CA SER A 374 7.70 -6.83 8.63
C SER A 374 8.59 -8.07 8.59
N PHE A 375 9.75 -8.18 9.23
CA PHE A 375 10.56 -7.31 10.09
C PHE A 375 12.03 -7.72 9.95
#